data_AF-A0A538IGB5-F1
#
_entry.id   AF-A0A538IGB5-F1
#
_cell.length_a   1.000
_cell.length_b   1.000
_cell.length_c   1.000
_cell.angle_alpha   90.00
_cell.angle_beta   90.00
_cell.angle_gamma   90.00
#
_symmetry.space_group_name_H-M   'P 1'
#
loop_
_entity.id
_entity.type
_entity.pdbx_description
1 polymer ?
#
loop_
_entity_poly.entity_id
_entity_poly.type
_entity_poly.pdbx_seq_one_letter_code
_entity_poly.pdbx_strand_id
1 'polypeptide(L)'
;MASAIPHERLAEIVREAQMRTGVPVTAAALHVEGRTAFAGAHERPFRIASITKSFTATAVLLAGLLDDRQRRLLSHTAGYRAERTEPLPPECAGLWSYSNAGYREAAAAFDGEYSDALRELVLEPLGLRHTGFETPRDAVLGTLPGDIVTDPSYPVERRPAGGLWSTVSDLVEYGLVHCQQWTDLHQPVGEALGAQYALGWWVRDGVLDHEGSVGGFQSLLLLVPERALVLAVLTNSWKGSALIRHVVEDLRLELPSPPAVNLGSIDGTYALDDLEAVVAGGSVTETETEPLTDTRIERRYPLSTDATLMSWRSDFPRADVARISWVALPRTAS
;
A
#
# COMPACT_ATOMS: atom_id res chain seq x y z
N MET A 1 20.24 -22.42 -7.25
CA MET A 1 19.86 -21.64 -8.46
C MET A 1 18.48 -21.09 -8.17
N ALA A 2 18.33 -19.76 -8.06
CA ALA A 2 17.00 -19.17 -7.95
C ALA A 2 16.17 -19.63 -9.16
N SER A 3 14.93 -20.08 -8.94
CA SER A 3 14.02 -20.40 -10.03
C SER A 3 13.90 -19.17 -10.93
N ALA A 4 14.07 -19.32 -12.24
CA ALA A 4 13.87 -18.22 -13.17
C ALA A 4 12.44 -17.66 -13.01
N ILE A 5 12.32 -16.33 -12.94
CA ILE A 5 11.03 -15.64 -12.82
C ILE A 5 10.31 -15.80 -14.17
N PRO A 6 9.09 -16.37 -14.21
CA PRO A 6 8.38 -16.69 -15.45
C PRO A 6 7.73 -15.44 -16.06
N HIS A 7 8.51 -14.40 -16.34
CA HIS A 7 8.00 -13.10 -16.81
C HIS A 7 7.24 -13.19 -18.14
N GLU A 8 7.62 -14.13 -19.02
CA GLU A 8 6.89 -14.41 -20.27
C GLU A 8 5.46 -14.93 -20.02
N ARG A 9 5.18 -15.48 -18.83
CA ARG A 9 3.85 -15.96 -18.44
C ARG A 9 3.00 -14.92 -17.72
N LEU A 10 3.47 -13.67 -17.55
CA LEU A 10 2.74 -12.65 -16.79
C LEU A 10 1.28 -12.51 -17.25
N ALA A 11 1.03 -12.44 -18.55
CA ALA A 11 -0.32 -12.32 -19.11
C ALA A 11 -1.22 -13.52 -18.77
N GLU A 12 -0.66 -14.74 -18.79
CA GLU A 12 -1.40 -15.95 -18.43
C GLU A 12 -1.69 -15.99 -16.92
N ILE A 13 -0.68 -15.70 -16.08
CA ILE A 13 -0.80 -15.64 -14.62
C ILE A 13 -1.88 -14.65 -14.20
N VAL A 14 -1.87 -13.44 -14.77
CA VAL A 14 -2.86 -12.40 -14.48
C VAL A 14 -4.26 -12.84 -14.91
N ARG A 15 -4.41 -13.44 -16.08
CA ARG A 15 -5.69 -13.96 -16.57
C ARG A 15 -6.23 -15.07 -15.66
N GLU A 16 -5.38 -15.99 -15.22
CA GLU A 16 -5.77 -17.05 -14.28
C GLU A 16 -6.17 -16.49 -12.92
N ALA A 17 -5.41 -15.52 -12.40
CA ALA A 17 -5.73 -14.83 -11.17
C ALA A 17 -7.07 -14.07 -11.27
N GLN A 18 -7.38 -13.43 -12.41
CA GLN A 18 -8.70 -12.84 -12.67
C GLN A 18 -9.80 -13.90 -12.66
N MET A 19 -9.62 -15.05 -13.33
CA MET A 19 -10.60 -16.14 -13.34
C MET A 19 -10.86 -16.69 -11.94
N ARG A 20 -9.82 -16.83 -11.10
CA ARG A 20 -9.94 -17.32 -9.71
C ARG A 20 -10.68 -16.35 -8.79
N THR A 21 -10.52 -15.05 -9.01
CA THR A 21 -10.98 -14.02 -8.07
C THR A 21 -12.24 -13.28 -8.54
N GLY A 22 -12.54 -13.33 -9.83
CA GLY A 22 -13.62 -12.57 -10.44
C GLY A 22 -13.35 -11.06 -10.49
N VAL A 23 -12.09 -10.62 -10.42
CA VAL A 23 -11.73 -9.19 -10.56
C VAL A 23 -12.02 -8.73 -12.00
N PRO A 24 -12.87 -7.71 -12.22
CA PRO A 24 -13.31 -7.33 -13.56
C PRO A 24 -12.19 -6.77 -14.43
N VAL A 25 -11.41 -5.82 -13.90
CA VAL A 25 -10.33 -5.15 -14.63
C VAL A 25 -9.07 -5.10 -13.78
N THR A 26 -7.96 -5.50 -14.39
CA THR A 26 -6.62 -5.40 -13.81
C THR A 26 -5.62 -4.98 -14.88
N ALA A 27 -4.53 -4.40 -14.43
CA ALA A 27 -3.32 -4.14 -15.20
C ALA A 27 -2.13 -4.65 -14.39
N ALA A 28 -1.16 -5.26 -15.07
CA ALA A 28 0.11 -5.60 -14.44
C ALA A 28 1.27 -5.32 -15.38
N ALA A 29 2.42 -4.95 -14.80
CA ALA A 29 3.68 -4.91 -15.49
C ALA A 29 4.78 -5.50 -14.61
N LEU A 30 5.67 -6.29 -15.22
CA LEU A 30 6.84 -6.86 -14.57
C LEU A 30 8.07 -6.48 -15.39
N HIS A 31 8.95 -5.68 -14.81
CA HIS A 31 10.29 -5.45 -15.32
C HIS A 31 11.28 -6.38 -14.63
N VAL A 32 12.02 -7.16 -15.41
CA VAL A 32 13.11 -8.02 -14.92
C VAL A 32 14.08 -8.30 -16.06
N GLU A 33 15.37 -8.41 -15.78
CA GLU A 33 16.40 -8.73 -16.79
C GLU A 33 16.39 -7.76 -17.99
N GLY A 34 16.08 -6.48 -17.75
CA GLY A 34 16.08 -5.44 -18.78
C GLY A 34 14.88 -5.49 -19.73
N ARG A 35 13.84 -6.26 -19.42
CA ARG A 35 12.61 -6.38 -20.23
C ARG A 35 11.39 -6.13 -19.36
N THR A 36 10.41 -5.44 -19.93
CA THR A 36 9.10 -5.22 -19.29
C THR A 36 8.05 -6.06 -20.01
N ALA A 37 7.39 -6.95 -19.28
CA ALA A 37 6.19 -7.65 -19.71
C ALA A 37 4.95 -6.92 -19.18
N PHE A 38 3.87 -6.90 -19.97
CA PHE A 38 2.61 -6.25 -19.61
C PHE A 38 1.43 -7.24 -19.69
N ALA A 39 0.39 -7.00 -18.90
CA ALA A 39 -0.82 -7.80 -18.87
C ALA A 39 -2.06 -6.96 -18.54
N GLY A 40 -3.22 -7.41 -19.04
CA GLY A 40 -4.50 -6.76 -18.80
C GLY A 40 -4.59 -5.37 -19.44
N ALA A 41 -5.37 -4.48 -18.81
CA ALA A 41 -5.61 -3.11 -19.26
C ALA A 41 -4.42 -2.16 -18.96
N HIS A 42 -3.20 -2.59 -19.29
CA HIS A 42 -1.93 -1.97 -18.90
C HIS A 42 -1.75 -0.51 -19.36
N GLU A 43 -2.39 -0.11 -20.45
CA GLU A 43 -2.37 1.27 -20.94
C GLU A 43 -3.31 2.20 -20.17
N ARG A 44 -4.25 1.66 -19.39
CA ARG A 44 -5.31 2.45 -18.74
C ARG A 44 -4.91 2.89 -17.33
N PRO A 45 -5.28 4.11 -16.91
CA PRO A 45 -5.01 4.58 -15.56
C PRO A 45 -5.92 3.98 -14.49
N PHE A 46 -5.36 3.70 -13.31
CA PHE A 46 -6.06 3.30 -12.09
C PHE A 46 -5.65 4.22 -10.94
N ARG A 47 -6.50 4.35 -9.92
CA ARG A 47 -6.09 4.97 -8.66
C ARG A 47 -5.04 4.06 -8.02
N ILE A 48 -3.86 4.58 -7.72
CA ILE A 48 -2.79 3.80 -7.09
C ILE A 48 -2.88 3.79 -5.56
N ALA A 49 -3.85 4.55 -5.03
CA ALA A 49 -4.12 4.66 -3.61
C ALA A 49 -2.83 4.94 -2.85
N SER A 50 -2.57 4.20 -1.77
CA SER A 50 -1.47 4.49 -0.85
C SER A 50 -0.06 4.33 -1.42
N ILE A 51 0.14 3.79 -2.63
CA ILE A 51 1.42 3.92 -3.35
C ILE A 51 1.79 5.41 -3.52
N THR A 52 0.81 6.32 -3.55
CA THR A 52 1.02 7.79 -3.54
C THR A 52 1.98 8.24 -2.43
N LYS A 53 2.06 7.53 -1.31
CA LYS A 53 2.96 7.83 -0.20
C LYS A 53 4.42 7.80 -0.59
N SER A 54 4.84 6.86 -1.44
CA SER A 54 6.22 6.83 -1.91
C SER A 54 6.53 8.09 -2.72
N PHE A 55 5.60 8.54 -3.57
CA PHE A 55 5.75 9.77 -4.36
C PHE A 55 5.83 11.02 -3.46
N THR A 56 5.01 11.09 -2.41
CA THR A 56 5.09 12.17 -1.41
C THR A 56 6.46 12.19 -0.73
N ALA A 57 6.97 11.04 -0.31
CA ALA A 57 8.30 10.94 0.30
C ALA A 57 9.41 11.36 -0.67
N THR A 58 9.33 10.96 -1.94
CA THR A 58 10.24 11.40 -3.00
C THR A 58 10.19 12.92 -3.20
N ALA A 59 9.00 13.52 -3.26
CA ALA A 59 8.85 14.96 -3.41
C ALA A 59 9.47 15.72 -2.22
N VAL A 60 9.24 15.27 -0.98
CA VAL A 60 9.83 15.87 0.22
C VAL A 60 11.36 15.80 0.19
N LEU A 61 11.93 14.68 -0.24
CA LEU A 61 13.39 14.54 -0.42
C LEU A 61 13.92 15.50 -1.47
N LEU A 62 13.33 15.52 -2.67
CA LEU A 62 13.81 16.32 -3.80
C LEU A 62 13.66 17.83 -3.56
N ALA A 63 12.68 18.23 -2.76
CA ALA A 63 12.52 19.62 -2.33
C ALA A 63 13.54 20.04 -1.25
N GLY A 64 14.37 19.12 -0.74
CA GLY A 64 15.31 19.40 0.34
C GLY A 64 14.63 19.62 1.70
N LEU A 65 13.39 19.13 1.86
CA LEU A 65 12.57 19.35 3.05
C LEU A 65 12.74 18.24 4.11
N LEU A 66 13.54 17.21 3.84
CA LEU A 66 13.64 16.03 4.71
C LEU A 66 14.43 16.32 6.01
N ASP A 67 13.70 16.50 7.10
CA ASP A 67 14.21 16.61 8.47
C ASP A 67 13.75 15.44 9.37
N ASP A 68 14.07 15.49 10.66
CA ASP A 68 13.67 14.45 11.62
C ASP A 68 12.16 14.36 11.82
N ARG A 69 11.43 15.47 11.67
CA ARG A 69 9.97 15.48 11.77
C ARG A 69 9.36 14.79 10.56
N GLN A 70 9.81 15.15 9.35
CA GLN A 70 9.40 14.52 8.09
C GLN A 70 9.72 13.03 8.08
N ARG A 71 10.89 12.61 8.56
CA ARG A 71 11.21 11.19 8.72
C ARG A 71 10.20 10.46 9.60
N ARG A 72 9.77 11.05 10.72
CA ARG A 72 8.75 10.44 11.59
C ARG A 72 7.37 10.37 10.93
N LEU A 73 6.98 11.42 10.21
CA LEU A 73 5.70 11.49 9.51
C LEU A 73 5.62 10.48 8.36
N LEU A 74 6.65 10.44 7.51
CA LEU A 74 6.73 9.58 6.32
C LEU A 74 7.04 8.11 6.63
N SER A 75 7.36 7.78 7.88
CA SER A 75 7.57 6.39 8.34
C SER A 75 6.47 5.88 9.27
N HIS A 76 5.42 6.67 9.53
CA HIS A 76 4.37 6.37 10.50
C HIS A 76 4.86 6.19 11.96
N THR A 77 5.99 6.79 12.29
CA THR A 77 6.57 6.77 13.66
C THR A 77 6.29 8.06 14.44
N ALA A 78 5.48 8.96 13.90
CA ALA A 78 4.98 10.15 14.58
C ALA A 78 3.97 9.83 15.71
N GLY A 79 3.46 8.59 15.79
CA GLY A 79 2.53 8.15 16.81
C GLY A 79 1.11 8.68 16.64
N TYR A 80 0.71 8.95 15.40
CA TYR A 80 -0.61 9.45 15.04
C TYR A 80 -1.63 8.34 14.83
N ARG A 81 -2.91 8.69 14.99
CA ARG A 81 -4.02 7.86 14.51
C ARG A 81 -4.05 7.83 12.98
N ALA A 82 -4.86 6.92 12.42
CA ALA A 82 -4.89 6.69 10.98
C ALA A 82 -5.22 7.96 10.18
N GLU A 83 -6.32 8.63 10.54
CA GLU A 83 -6.82 9.81 9.82
C GLU A 83 -6.67 11.13 10.58
N ARG A 84 -6.03 11.11 11.75
CA ARG A 84 -5.96 12.29 12.60
C ARG A 84 -4.59 12.45 13.24
N THR A 85 -4.18 13.68 13.54
CA THR A 85 -2.87 14.01 14.14
C THR A 85 -2.86 13.83 15.66
N GLU A 86 -4.01 13.47 16.24
CA GLU A 86 -4.12 13.04 17.63
C GLU A 86 -3.22 11.82 17.89
N PRO A 87 -2.57 11.77 19.05
CA PRO A 87 -1.73 10.65 19.40
C PRO A 87 -2.55 9.35 19.53
N LEU A 88 -1.86 8.24 19.27
CA LEU A 88 -2.34 6.90 19.61
C LEU A 88 -2.74 6.82 21.09
N PRO A 89 -3.72 5.97 21.44
CA PRO A 89 -4.09 5.76 22.83
C PRO A 89 -2.89 5.18 23.64
N PRO A 90 -2.85 5.38 24.97
CA PRO A 90 -1.72 4.98 25.82
C PRO A 90 -1.27 3.53 25.64
N GLU A 91 -2.22 2.62 25.44
CA GLU A 91 -2.02 1.19 25.21
C GLU A 91 -1.19 0.93 23.93
N CYS A 92 -1.27 1.83 22.95
CA CYS A 92 -0.56 1.76 21.66
C CYS A 92 0.63 2.71 21.59
N ALA A 93 0.93 3.49 22.63
CA ALA A 93 1.98 4.49 22.60
C ALA A 93 3.36 3.87 22.27
N GLY A 94 4.10 4.51 21.36
CA GLY A 94 5.41 4.07 20.90
C GLY A 94 5.39 2.89 19.92
N LEU A 95 4.22 2.36 19.57
CA LEU A 95 4.09 1.37 18.49
C LEU A 95 4.06 2.08 17.13
N TRP A 96 4.55 1.38 16.11
CA TRP A 96 4.28 1.75 14.73
C TRP A 96 2.80 1.52 14.43
N SER A 97 2.14 2.52 13.84
CA SER A 97 0.75 2.45 13.38
C SER A 97 0.58 3.34 12.16
N TYR A 98 0.04 2.77 11.10
CA TYR A 98 -0.17 3.47 9.83
C TYR A 98 -1.01 4.75 9.98
N SER A 99 -0.58 5.84 9.35
CA SER A 99 -1.23 7.14 9.40
C SER A 99 -1.22 7.88 8.06
N ASN A 100 -2.40 8.08 7.50
CA ASN A 100 -2.63 9.00 6.38
C ASN A 100 -2.47 10.46 6.81
N ALA A 101 -2.78 10.79 8.07
CA ALA A 101 -2.60 12.14 8.61
C ALA A 101 -1.13 12.58 8.61
N GLY A 102 -0.20 11.67 8.91
CA GLY A 102 1.24 11.95 8.83
C GLY A 102 1.68 12.44 7.45
N TYR A 103 1.19 11.80 6.38
CA TYR A 103 1.49 12.20 5.01
C TYR A 103 0.86 13.54 4.60
N ARG A 104 -0.35 13.84 5.10
CA ARG A 104 -0.97 15.15 4.88
C ARG A 104 -0.18 16.27 5.57
N GLU A 105 0.26 16.04 6.80
CA GLU A 105 1.10 17.00 7.52
C GLU A 105 2.48 17.16 6.86
N ALA A 106 3.09 16.06 6.41
CA ALA A 106 4.36 16.10 5.69
C ALA A 106 4.29 17.02 4.45
N ALA A 107 3.21 16.88 3.67
CA ALA A 107 2.95 17.69 2.49
C ALA A 107 2.57 19.15 2.79
N ALA A 108 2.21 19.49 4.02
CA ALA A 108 1.95 20.89 4.40
C ALA A 108 3.22 21.75 4.31
N ALA A 109 4.42 21.13 4.30
CA ALA A 109 5.69 21.82 4.09
C ALA A 109 5.85 22.43 2.68
N PHE A 110 4.92 22.16 1.76
CA PHE A 110 4.85 22.79 0.45
C PHE A 110 3.91 24.02 0.40
N ASP A 111 3.42 24.50 1.54
CA ASP A 111 2.62 25.74 1.66
C ASP A 111 1.36 25.78 0.75
N GLY A 112 0.75 24.62 0.49
CA GLY A 112 -0.42 24.48 -0.39
C GLY A 112 -0.11 24.11 -1.84
N GLU A 113 1.15 24.16 -2.25
CA GLU A 113 1.62 23.90 -3.62
C GLU A 113 2.04 22.43 -3.83
N TYR A 114 1.65 21.52 -2.94
CA TYR A 114 2.10 20.13 -2.98
C TYR A 114 1.83 19.42 -4.32
N SER A 115 0.66 19.65 -4.94
CA SER A 115 0.33 18.98 -6.21
C SER A 115 1.24 19.43 -7.34
N ASP A 116 1.57 20.73 -7.39
CA ASP A 116 2.48 21.30 -8.38
C ASP A 116 3.93 20.93 -8.10
N ALA A 117 4.36 20.98 -6.84
CA ALA A 117 5.69 20.54 -6.45
C ALA A 117 5.94 19.06 -6.79
N LEU A 118 4.97 18.17 -6.53
CA LEU A 118 5.09 16.77 -6.91
C LEU A 118 5.17 16.59 -8.44
N ARG A 119 4.36 17.35 -9.20
CA ARG A 119 4.41 17.34 -10.66
C ARG A 119 5.80 17.77 -11.17
N GLU A 120 6.30 18.90 -10.71
CA GLU A 120 7.53 19.53 -11.20
C GLU A 120 8.80 18.83 -10.73
N LEU A 121 8.82 18.31 -9.50
CA LEU A 121 9.99 17.66 -8.92
C LEU A 121 10.07 16.17 -9.27
N VAL A 122 8.93 15.49 -9.42
CA VAL A 122 8.90 14.02 -9.59
C VAL A 122 8.35 13.63 -10.96
N LEU A 123 7.12 14.01 -11.30
CA LEU A 123 6.43 13.42 -12.44
C LEU A 123 7.01 13.87 -13.79
N GLU A 124 7.22 15.16 -13.98
CA GLU A 124 7.73 15.71 -15.24
C GLU A 124 9.19 15.31 -15.53
N PRO A 125 10.13 15.39 -14.57
CA PRO A 125 11.51 14.98 -14.81
C PRO A 125 11.66 13.49 -15.16
N LEU A 126 10.78 12.64 -14.62
CA LEU A 126 10.75 11.21 -14.92
C LEU A 126 9.88 10.87 -16.15
N GLY A 127 9.14 11.84 -16.69
CA GLY A 127 8.27 11.62 -17.85
C GLY A 127 7.05 10.74 -17.55
N LEU A 128 6.52 10.75 -16.32
CA LEU A 128 5.35 9.96 -15.89
C LEU A 128 4.04 10.61 -16.37
N ARG A 129 3.79 10.57 -17.68
CA ARG A 129 2.74 11.35 -18.36
C ARG A 129 1.30 10.91 -18.03
N HIS A 130 1.12 9.73 -17.46
CA HIS A 130 -0.18 9.19 -17.10
C HIS A 130 -0.39 9.17 -15.57
N THR A 131 0.48 9.85 -14.84
CA THR A 131 0.42 9.96 -13.38
C THR A 131 0.01 11.36 -12.98
N GLY A 132 -0.94 11.48 -12.06
CA GLY A 132 -1.45 12.77 -11.61
C GLY A 132 -2.69 12.68 -10.73
N PHE A 133 -3.14 13.82 -10.19
CA PHE A 133 -4.30 13.86 -9.28
C PHE A 133 -5.64 14.01 -10.00
N GLU A 134 -5.62 14.52 -11.23
CA GLU A 134 -6.84 14.71 -12.03
C GLU A 134 -7.30 13.38 -12.61
N THR A 135 -8.61 13.15 -12.59
CA THR A 135 -9.21 11.91 -13.12
C THR A 135 -9.02 11.82 -14.64
N PRO A 136 -8.28 10.82 -15.14
CA PRO A 136 -8.11 10.63 -16.58
C PRO A 136 -9.42 10.29 -17.27
N ARG A 137 -9.58 10.72 -18.53
CA ARG A 137 -10.82 10.49 -19.29
C ARG A 137 -11.13 9.02 -19.52
N ASP A 138 -10.10 8.19 -19.62
CA ASP A 138 -10.15 6.76 -19.85
C ASP A 138 -9.87 5.94 -18.58
N ALA A 139 -9.96 6.57 -17.41
CA ALA A 139 -9.74 5.93 -16.12
C ALA A 139 -10.57 4.65 -15.95
N VAL A 140 -9.97 3.62 -15.37
CA VAL A 140 -10.70 2.46 -14.85
C VAL A 140 -11.26 2.84 -13.48
N LEU A 141 -12.57 2.69 -13.28
CA LEU A 141 -13.22 3.04 -12.02
C LEU A 141 -13.29 1.84 -11.08
N GLY A 142 -13.13 2.12 -9.79
CA GLY A 142 -13.16 1.13 -8.72
C GLY A 142 -14.56 0.58 -8.47
N THR A 143 -14.63 -0.67 -8.03
CA THR A 143 -15.87 -1.41 -7.79
C THR A 143 -15.89 -1.96 -6.37
N LEU A 144 -16.94 -1.60 -5.63
CA LEU A 144 -17.25 -2.05 -4.27
C LEU A 144 -18.14 -3.31 -4.29
N PRO A 145 -18.40 -3.96 -3.14
CA PRO A 145 -19.34 -5.07 -3.06
C PRO A 145 -20.69 -4.74 -3.71
N GLY A 146 -21.26 -5.71 -4.43
CA GLY A 146 -22.48 -5.51 -5.23
C GLY A 146 -22.25 -4.81 -6.58
N ASP A 147 -21.00 -4.78 -7.07
CA ASP A 147 -20.60 -4.18 -8.35
C ASP A 147 -20.91 -2.67 -8.44
N ILE A 148 -20.91 -2.01 -7.28
CA ILE A 148 -21.13 -0.57 -7.16
C ILE A 148 -19.89 0.15 -7.67
N VAL A 149 -20.03 0.92 -8.74
CA VAL A 149 -18.97 1.77 -9.28
C VAL A 149 -18.75 2.96 -8.35
N THR A 150 -17.50 3.20 -7.97
CA THR A 150 -17.12 4.26 -7.03
C THR A 150 -16.98 5.61 -7.73
N ASP A 151 -17.35 6.69 -7.03
CA ASP A 151 -17.07 8.05 -7.47
C ASP A 151 -15.54 8.26 -7.60
N PRO A 152 -15.03 8.67 -8.77
CA PRO A 152 -13.62 8.99 -8.94
C PRO A 152 -13.17 10.28 -8.24
N SER A 153 -14.06 11.04 -7.60
CA SER A 153 -13.65 12.22 -6.83
C SER A 153 -12.71 11.83 -5.68
N TYR A 154 -11.75 12.71 -5.39
CA TYR A 154 -10.80 12.49 -4.31
C TYR A 154 -10.47 13.84 -3.64
N PRO A 155 -10.67 13.98 -2.31
CA PRO A 155 -10.49 15.26 -1.64
C PRO A 155 -9.05 15.79 -1.76
N VAL A 156 -8.91 17.07 -2.09
CA VAL A 156 -7.62 17.72 -2.37
C VAL A 156 -6.68 17.60 -1.16
N GLU A 157 -7.19 17.81 0.03
CA GLU A 157 -6.47 17.74 1.30
C GLU A 157 -5.96 16.32 1.63
N ARG A 158 -6.53 15.28 1.02
CA ARG A 158 -6.11 13.88 1.22
C ARG A 158 -5.11 13.41 0.16
N ARG A 159 -4.87 14.21 -0.89
CA ARG A 159 -4.03 13.83 -2.05
C ARG A 159 -2.68 13.22 -1.66
N PRO A 160 -1.93 13.78 -0.68
CA PRO A 160 -0.60 13.26 -0.31
C PRO A 160 -0.57 11.81 0.19
N ALA A 161 -1.70 11.30 0.67
CA ALA A 161 -1.80 9.97 1.21
C ALA A 161 -2.27 8.93 0.19
N GLY A 162 -2.95 9.33 -0.90
CA GLY A 162 -3.58 8.33 -1.77
C GLY A 162 -4.20 8.80 -3.09
N GLY A 163 -4.03 10.06 -3.47
CA GLY A 163 -4.83 10.67 -4.53
C GLY A 163 -4.38 10.37 -5.96
N LEU A 164 -3.19 9.78 -6.19
CA LEU A 164 -2.65 9.65 -7.54
C LEU A 164 -3.39 8.59 -8.37
N TRP A 165 -3.67 8.95 -9.62
CA TRP A 165 -3.85 8.01 -10.72
C TRP A 165 -2.48 7.68 -11.34
N SER A 166 -2.34 6.49 -11.91
CA SER A 166 -1.16 6.11 -12.70
C SER A 166 -1.48 4.91 -13.61
N THR A 167 -0.54 4.59 -14.50
CA THR A 167 -0.52 3.33 -15.27
C THR A 167 0.58 2.41 -14.74
N VAL A 168 0.51 1.13 -15.07
CA VAL A 168 1.60 0.20 -14.70
C VAL A 168 2.93 0.54 -15.39
N SER A 169 2.90 1.20 -16.57
CA SER A 169 4.12 1.65 -17.25
C SER A 169 4.82 2.76 -16.46
N ASP A 170 4.08 3.80 -16.05
CA ASP A 170 4.63 4.90 -15.25
C ASP A 170 5.16 4.38 -13.90
N LEU A 171 4.46 3.45 -13.26
CA LEU A 171 4.92 2.83 -12.01
C LEU A 171 6.20 2.00 -12.17
N VAL A 172 6.37 1.32 -13.32
CA VAL A 172 7.62 0.61 -13.63
C VAL A 172 8.77 1.60 -13.78
N GLU A 173 8.59 2.70 -14.53
CA GLU A 173 9.62 3.73 -14.68
C GLU A 173 10.01 4.34 -13.33
N TYR A 174 9.03 4.72 -12.52
CA TYR A 174 9.25 5.23 -11.17
C TYR A 174 9.99 4.22 -10.28
N GLY A 175 9.59 2.94 -10.32
CA GLY A 175 10.24 1.87 -9.56
C GLY A 175 11.69 1.62 -9.99
N LEU A 176 11.98 1.71 -11.29
CA LEU A 176 13.35 1.52 -11.81
C LEU A 176 14.28 2.65 -11.37
N VAL A 177 13.78 3.88 -11.29
CA VAL A 177 14.52 5.00 -10.73
C VAL A 177 14.83 4.75 -9.26
N HIS A 178 13.87 4.27 -8.46
CA HIS A 178 14.13 3.86 -7.07
C HIS A 178 15.11 2.70 -6.97
N CYS A 179 15.19 1.78 -7.94
CA CYS A 179 16.22 0.74 -7.91
C CYS A 179 17.65 1.29 -8.04
N GLN A 180 17.82 2.52 -8.53
CA GLN A 180 19.12 3.13 -8.82
C GLN A 180 19.42 4.36 -7.95
N GLN A 181 18.39 5.03 -7.44
CA GLN A 181 18.46 6.33 -6.77
C GLN A 181 17.64 6.35 -5.48
N TRP A 182 17.86 7.39 -4.67
CA TRP A 182 17.11 7.68 -3.46
C TRP A 182 17.12 6.57 -2.41
N THR A 183 18.26 5.88 -2.26
CA THR A 183 18.49 4.83 -1.25
C THR A 183 18.24 5.31 0.19
N ASP A 184 18.32 6.62 0.43
CA ASP A 184 17.99 7.24 1.71
C ASP A 184 16.50 7.09 2.09
N LEU A 185 15.60 6.98 1.10
CA LEU A 185 14.17 6.73 1.33
C LEU A 185 13.89 5.28 1.73
N HIS A 186 14.85 4.38 1.52
CA HIS A 186 14.71 2.94 1.75
C HIS A 186 15.27 2.49 3.09
N GLN A 187 15.94 3.39 3.82
CA GLN A 187 16.48 3.07 5.14
C GLN A 187 15.34 2.88 6.15
N PRO A 188 15.23 1.71 6.81
CA PRO A 188 14.25 1.47 7.86
C PRO A 188 14.27 2.52 8.97
N VAL A 189 13.09 2.96 9.39
CA VAL A 189 12.91 3.88 10.52
C VAL A 189 12.17 3.21 11.69
N GLY A 190 11.28 2.24 11.41
CA GLY A 190 10.52 1.54 12.45
C GLY A 190 10.11 0.12 12.07
N GLU A 191 9.85 -0.68 13.09
CA GLU A 191 9.36 -2.06 12.96
C GLU A 191 7.85 -2.10 12.80
N ALA A 192 7.37 -2.73 11.73
CA ALA A 192 5.99 -2.70 11.29
C ALA A 192 5.55 -4.09 10.80
N LEU A 193 4.56 -4.72 11.46
CA LEU A 193 3.93 -5.99 11.02
C LEU A 193 4.91 -7.08 10.55
N GLY A 194 5.88 -7.46 11.38
CA GLY A 194 6.89 -8.47 11.01
C GLY A 194 7.75 -8.08 9.78
N ALA A 195 7.85 -6.79 9.51
CA ALA A 195 8.69 -6.16 8.50
C ALA A 195 9.24 -4.85 9.06
N GLN A 196 10.00 -4.13 8.25
CA GLN A 196 10.43 -2.78 8.55
C GLN A 196 9.69 -1.78 7.66
N TYR A 197 9.62 -0.53 8.11
CA TYR A 197 9.05 0.55 7.32
C TYR A 197 10.05 1.70 7.20
N ALA A 198 10.29 2.13 5.97
CA ALA A 198 11.11 3.26 5.60
C ALA A 198 10.23 4.45 5.18
N LEU A 199 10.71 5.35 4.32
CA LEU A 199 9.94 6.53 3.93
C LEU A 199 9.04 6.20 2.73
N GLY A 200 7.81 5.75 3.02
CA GLY A 200 6.86 5.32 1.99
C GLY A 200 7.13 3.95 1.40
N TRP A 201 7.84 3.08 2.12
CA TRP A 201 8.14 1.72 1.68
C TRP A 201 8.13 0.74 2.86
N TRP A 202 7.47 -0.40 2.69
CA TRP A 202 7.80 -1.59 3.45
C TRP A 202 9.16 -2.12 3.00
N VAL A 203 9.93 -2.67 3.94
CA VAL A 203 11.29 -3.19 3.69
C VAL A 203 11.39 -4.60 4.28
N ARG A 204 11.77 -5.58 3.45
CA ARG A 204 11.97 -6.98 3.83
C ARG A 204 13.12 -7.61 3.02
N ASP A 205 14.24 -7.91 3.66
CA ASP A 205 15.45 -8.52 3.07
C ASP A 205 15.77 -8.05 1.64
N GLY A 206 15.94 -6.74 1.46
CA GLY A 206 16.28 -6.15 0.16
C GLY A 206 15.11 -6.01 -0.81
N VAL A 207 13.90 -6.38 -0.41
CA VAL A 207 12.65 -6.10 -1.14
C VAL A 207 11.96 -4.88 -0.56
N LEU A 208 11.48 -4.01 -1.45
CA LEU A 208 10.67 -2.85 -1.13
C LEU A 208 9.27 -3.04 -1.71
N ASP A 209 8.24 -2.64 -1.00
CA ASP A 209 6.89 -2.63 -1.55
C ASP A 209 5.97 -1.63 -0.87
N HIS A 210 4.88 -1.29 -1.56
CA HIS A 210 3.76 -0.58 -0.99
C HIS A 210 2.46 -1.09 -1.60
N GLU A 211 1.51 -1.45 -0.74
CA GLU A 211 0.15 -1.82 -1.12
C GLU A 211 -0.78 -0.60 -1.03
N GLY A 212 -1.84 -0.59 -1.83
CA GLY A 212 -2.83 0.47 -1.81
C GLY A 212 -4.25 -0.07 -1.86
N SER A 213 -5.14 0.57 -1.10
CA SER A 213 -6.57 0.26 -1.05
C SER A 213 -7.35 1.57 -0.90
N VAL A 214 -8.32 1.82 -1.79
CA VAL A 214 -9.30 2.91 -1.66
C VAL A 214 -10.43 2.71 -2.66
N GLY A 215 -11.69 2.97 -2.33
CA GLY A 215 -12.79 3.03 -3.31
C GLY A 215 -12.91 1.82 -4.24
N GLY A 216 -12.67 0.61 -3.72
CA GLY A 216 -12.66 -0.62 -4.52
C GLY A 216 -11.42 -0.81 -5.40
N PHE A 217 -10.43 0.06 -5.39
CA PHE A 217 -9.12 -0.20 -5.99
C PHE A 217 -8.24 -1.01 -5.03
N GLN A 218 -7.44 -1.94 -5.56
CA GLN A 218 -6.31 -2.54 -4.83
C GLN A 218 -5.07 -2.49 -5.72
N SER A 219 -3.92 -2.12 -5.16
CA SER A 219 -2.68 -1.92 -5.89
C SER A 219 -1.47 -2.48 -5.14
N LEU A 220 -0.43 -2.86 -5.89
CA LEU A 220 0.88 -3.23 -5.39
C LEU A 220 1.96 -2.61 -6.29
N LEU A 221 2.95 -1.98 -5.67
CA LEU A 221 4.24 -1.70 -6.28
C LEU A 221 5.32 -2.42 -5.46
N LEU A 222 6.14 -3.23 -6.11
CA LEU A 222 7.18 -4.05 -5.48
C LEU A 222 8.48 -3.92 -6.26
N LEU A 223 9.58 -3.69 -5.55
CA LEU A 223 10.92 -3.50 -6.11
C LEU A 223 11.90 -4.48 -5.48
N VAL A 224 12.82 -5.01 -6.29
CA VAL A 224 14.05 -5.65 -5.79
C VAL A 224 15.24 -4.90 -6.39
N PRO A 225 15.73 -3.85 -5.71
CA PRO A 225 16.77 -2.95 -6.24
C PRO A 225 18.00 -3.67 -6.77
N GLU A 226 18.52 -4.67 -6.04
CA GLU A 226 19.72 -5.43 -6.43
C GLU A 226 19.58 -6.16 -7.79
N ARG A 227 18.33 -6.40 -8.23
CA ARG A 227 18.04 -7.07 -9.51
C ARG A 227 17.42 -6.14 -10.54
N ALA A 228 17.27 -4.85 -10.21
CA ALA A 228 16.45 -3.90 -10.97
C ALA A 228 15.08 -4.48 -11.34
N LEU A 229 14.44 -5.21 -10.42
CA LEU A 229 13.12 -5.81 -10.65
C LEU A 229 12.02 -4.89 -10.16
N VAL A 230 10.98 -4.70 -10.97
CA VAL A 230 9.78 -3.94 -10.59
C VAL A 230 8.52 -4.70 -10.98
N LEU A 231 7.61 -4.91 -10.03
CA LEU A 231 6.26 -5.40 -10.28
C LEU A 231 5.27 -4.31 -9.89
N ALA A 232 4.40 -3.94 -10.83
CA ALA A 232 3.23 -3.12 -10.59
C ALA A 232 1.97 -3.94 -10.90
N VAL A 233 1.02 -3.99 -9.98
CA VAL A 233 -0.30 -4.63 -10.19
C VAL A 233 -1.39 -3.67 -9.73
N LEU A 234 -2.34 -3.39 -10.59
CA LEU A 234 -3.47 -2.49 -10.36
C LEU A 234 -4.77 -3.24 -10.61
N THR A 235 -5.74 -3.08 -9.72
CA THR A 235 -7.06 -3.72 -9.83
C THR A 235 -8.15 -2.72 -9.50
N ASN A 236 -9.31 -2.89 -10.12
CA ASN A 236 -10.46 -2.03 -9.88
C ASN A 236 -11.53 -2.68 -9.00
N SER A 237 -11.20 -3.70 -8.20
CA SER A 237 -12.16 -4.37 -7.33
C SER A 237 -11.65 -4.56 -5.92
N TRP A 238 -12.54 -4.47 -4.94
CA TRP A 238 -12.28 -4.81 -3.53
C TRP A 238 -11.72 -6.24 -3.33
N LYS A 239 -11.94 -7.14 -4.30
CA LYS A 239 -11.37 -8.50 -4.34
C LYS A 239 -9.90 -8.52 -4.80
N GLY A 240 -9.36 -7.37 -5.17
CA GLY A 240 -8.08 -7.24 -5.87
C GLY A 240 -6.86 -7.68 -5.07
N SER A 241 -6.89 -7.59 -3.73
CA SER A 241 -5.80 -8.05 -2.87
C SER A 241 -5.57 -9.56 -3.01
N ALA A 242 -6.63 -10.35 -3.23
CA ALA A 242 -6.52 -11.78 -3.52
C ALA A 242 -5.89 -12.04 -4.90
N LEU A 243 -6.21 -11.23 -5.91
CA LEU A 243 -5.58 -11.32 -7.24
C LEU A 243 -4.10 -11.00 -7.15
N ILE A 244 -3.74 -9.91 -6.47
CA ILE A 244 -2.35 -9.48 -6.26
C ILE A 244 -1.55 -10.60 -5.59
N ARG A 245 -2.09 -11.20 -4.52
CA ARG A 245 -1.46 -12.35 -3.84
C ARG A 245 -1.16 -13.49 -4.82
N HIS A 246 -2.15 -13.89 -5.61
CA HIS A 246 -1.97 -14.95 -6.61
C HIS A 246 -0.93 -14.60 -7.68
N VAL A 247 -0.87 -13.35 -8.14
CA VAL A 247 0.15 -12.92 -9.11
C VAL A 247 1.55 -13.01 -8.52
N VAL A 248 1.75 -12.56 -7.28
CA VAL A 248 3.04 -12.63 -6.58
C VAL A 248 3.48 -14.09 -6.37
N GLU A 249 2.56 -14.95 -5.92
CA GLU A 249 2.79 -16.38 -5.71
C GLU A 249 3.18 -17.10 -7.01
N ASP A 250 2.42 -16.91 -8.09
CA ASP A 250 2.63 -17.59 -9.37
C ASP A 250 3.88 -17.08 -10.12
N LEU A 251 4.26 -15.81 -9.90
CA LEU A 251 5.55 -15.27 -10.36
C LEU A 251 6.74 -15.76 -9.53
N ARG A 252 6.49 -16.45 -8.41
CA ARG A 252 7.51 -16.93 -7.47
C ARG A 252 8.41 -15.79 -6.97
N LEU A 253 7.81 -14.62 -6.75
CA LEU A 253 8.49 -13.54 -6.09
C LEU A 253 8.53 -13.89 -4.59
N GLU A 254 9.64 -14.47 -4.17
CA GLU A 254 9.90 -14.77 -2.76
C GLU A 254 9.96 -13.47 -1.98
N LEU A 255 8.87 -13.12 -1.29
CA LEU A 255 8.91 -12.09 -0.26
C LEU A 255 9.16 -12.79 1.08
N PRO A 256 10.14 -12.31 1.87
CA PRO A 256 10.42 -12.87 3.17
C PRO A 256 9.16 -12.89 4.03
N SER A 257 8.85 -14.07 4.56
CA SER A 257 7.82 -14.24 5.57
C SER A 257 8.49 -14.22 6.93
N PRO A 258 8.03 -13.41 7.90
CA PRO A 258 8.55 -13.46 9.25
C PRO A 258 8.23 -14.82 9.85
N PRO A 259 9.02 -15.27 10.84
CA PRO A 259 8.70 -16.50 11.56
C PRO A 259 7.31 -16.38 12.18
N ALA A 260 6.50 -17.44 12.05
CA ALA A 260 5.22 -17.53 12.71
C ALA A 260 5.41 -17.39 14.23
N VAL A 261 4.65 -16.48 14.85
CA VAL A 261 4.68 -16.28 16.28
C VAL A 261 3.59 -17.15 16.90
N ASN A 262 3.95 -17.99 17.87
CA ASN A 262 2.96 -18.74 18.62
C ASN A 262 2.27 -17.81 19.63
N LEU A 263 1.04 -17.45 19.33
CA LEU A 263 0.28 -16.50 20.10
C LEU A 263 -0.48 -17.21 21.22
N GLY A 264 -0.54 -16.60 22.41
CA GLY A 264 -1.47 -17.01 23.46
C GLY A 264 -2.93 -16.75 23.06
N SER A 265 -3.81 -16.54 24.03
CA SER A 265 -5.21 -16.20 23.72
C SER A 265 -5.33 -14.80 23.12
N ILE A 266 -5.45 -14.73 21.79
CA ILE A 266 -5.62 -13.50 20.99
C ILE A 266 -7.07 -13.22 20.58
N ASP A 267 -7.98 -14.17 20.86
CA ASP A 267 -9.40 -13.99 20.54
C ASP A 267 -9.97 -12.80 21.33
N GLY A 268 -10.62 -11.86 20.65
CA GLY A 268 -11.14 -10.64 21.24
C GLY A 268 -11.51 -9.58 20.22
N THR A 269 -12.08 -8.49 20.71
CA THR A 269 -12.39 -7.31 19.91
C THR A 269 -11.33 -6.24 20.15
N TYR A 270 -10.86 -5.65 19.07
CA TYR A 270 -9.85 -4.59 19.05
C TYR A 270 -10.40 -3.43 18.23
N ALA A 271 -10.30 -2.20 18.73
CA ALA A 271 -10.87 -1.07 18.01
C ALA A 271 -10.14 0.24 18.28
N LEU A 272 -10.06 1.08 17.25
CA LEU A 272 -9.60 2.46 17.33
C LEU A 272 -10.36 3.31 16.31
N ASP A 273 -10.96 4.39 16.78
CA ASP A 273 -11.82 5.25 15.97
C ASP A 273 -12.95 4.44 15.29
N ASP A 274 -13.03 4.46 13.95
CA ASP A 274 -14.07 3.76 13.18
C ASP A 274 -13.66 2.34 12.73
N LEU A 275 -12.42 1.92 13.03
CA LEU A 275 -11.90 0.59 12.70
C LEU A 275 -12.07 -0.37 13.87
N GLU A 276 -12.81 -1.45 13.63
CA GLU A 276 -13.01 -2.55 14.58
C GLU A 276 -12.53 -3.87 13.95
N ALA A 277 -11.85 -4.70 14.73
CA ALA A 277 -11.43 -6.03 14.35
C ALA A 277 -11.80 -7.04 15.44
N VAL A 278 -12.57 -8.06 15.06
CA VAL A 278 -12.91 -9.21 15.91
C VAL A 278 -12.05 -10.39 15.50
N VAL A 279 -11.18 -10.84 16.40
CA VAL A 279 -10.37 -12.05 16.24
C VAL A 279 -11.08 -13.19 16.95
N ALA A 280 -11.45 -14.24 16.22
CA ALA A 280 -12.12 -15.40 16.79
C ALA A 280 -11.88 -16.66 15.96
N GLY A 281 -11.45 -17.75 16.61
CA GLY A 281 -11.34 -19.06 15.96
C GLY A 281 -10.42 -19.06 14.73
N GLY A 282 -9.31 -18.32 14.80
CA GLY A 282 -8.33 -18.22 13.70
C GLY A 282 -8.80 -17.38 12.50
N SER A 283 -9.84 -16.56 12.67
CA SER A 283 -10.29 -15.58 11.66
C SER A 283 -10.25 -14.16 12.21
N VAL A 284 -10.13 -13.20 11.31
CA VAL A 284 -10.34 -11.77 11.57
C VAL A 284 -11.61 -11.35 10.83
N THR A 285 -12.54 -10.73 11.56
CA THR A 285 -13.65 -9.96 10.97
C THR A 285 -13.37 -8.50 11.24
N GLU A 286 -13.09 -7.76 10.18
CA GLU A 286 -12.76 -6.34 10.23
C GLU A 286 -13.95 -5.54 9.72
N THR A 287 -14.28 -4.46 10.43
CA THR A 287 -15.27 -3.50 9.98
C THR A 287 -14.68 -2.10 10.02
N GLU A 288 -14.76 -1.40 8.90
CA GLU A 288 -14.32 -0.01 8.76
C GLU A 288 -15.34 0.80 7.96
N THR A 289 -15.32 2.11 8.15
CA THR A 289 -16.01 3.05 7.25
C THR A 289 -15.01 3.52 6.21
N GLU A 290 -15.31 3.33 4.91
CA GLU A 290 -14.42 3.81 3.85
C GLU A 290 -14.39 5.35 3.89
N PRO A 291 -13.23 5.97 4.19
CA PRO A 291 -13.09 7.43 4.28
C PRO A 291 -13.60 8.24 3.08
N LEU A 292 -13.65 7.73 1.85
CA LEU A 292 -14.14 8.46 0.66
C LEU A 292 -15.65 8.35 0.43
N THR A 293 -16.27 7.24 0.83
CA THR A 293 -17.66 6.94 0.45
C THR A 293 -18.60 6.87 1.63
N ASP A 294 -18.09 6.99 2.86
CA ASP A 294 -18.80 6.77 4.12
C ASP A 294 -19.53 5.41 4.19
N THR A 295 -19.15 4.47 3.32
CA THR A 295 -19.74 3.14 3.26
C THR A 295 -19.08 2.26 4.30
N ARG A 296 -19.87 1.63 5.16
CA ARG A 296 -19.38 0.61 6.11
C ARG A 296 -19.08 -0.68 5.37
N ILE A 297 -17.84 -1.14 5.45
CA ILE A 297 -17.34 -2.35 4.81
C ILE A 297 -16.98 -3.35 5.89
N GLU A 298 -17.51 -4.56 5.77
CA GLU A 298 -17.09 -5.71 6.58
C GLU A 298 -16.27 -6.67 5.72
N ARG A 299 -15.11 -7.08 6.22
CA ARG A 299 -14.22 -8.07 5.58
C ARG A 299 -13.95 -9.19 6.56
N ARG A 300 -14.05 -10.44 6.09
CA ARG A 300 -13.66 -11.61 6.87
C ARG A 300 -12.59 -12.40 6.15
N TYR A 301 -11.50 -12.69 6.84
CA TYR A 301 -10.37 -13.43 6.31
C TYR A 301 -9.69 -14.30 7.38
N PRO A 302 -8.94 -15.34 6.98
CA PRO A 302 -8.13 -16.11 7.91
C PRO A 302 -7.10 -15.21 8.60
N LEU A 303 -6.91 -15.41 9.90
CA LEU A 303 -5.82 -14.78 10.62
C LEU A 303 -4.49 -15.34 10.10
N SER A 304 -3.54 -14.46 9.79
CA SER A 304 -2.19 -14.85 9.41
C SER A 304 -1.17 -13.89 10.02
N THR A 305 -0.13 -14.46 10.65
CA THR A 305 0.99 -13.71 11.23
C THR A 305 2.23 -13.72 10.33
N ASP A 306 2.21 -14.59 9.33
CA ASP A 306 3.32 -14.90 8.42
C ASP A 306 2.95 -14.62 6.95
N ALA A 307 1.76 -14.06 6.68
CA ALA A 307 1.31 -13.72 5.33
C ALA A 307 2.36 -12.88 4.61
N THR A 308 2.62 -13.23 3.37
CA THR A 308 3.63 -12.62 2.51
C THR A 308 3.36 -11.13 2.24
N LEU A 309 2.10 -10.77 1.99
CA LEU A 309 1.64 -9.39 1.77
C LEU A 309 1.15 -8.78 3.09
N MET A 310 1.41 -7.49 3.29
CA MET A 310 1.07 -6.80 4.55
C MET A 310 -0.43 -6.65 4.72
N SER A 311 -1.21 -6.53 3.64
CA SER A 311 -2.68 -6.46 3.67
C SER A 311 -3.36 -7.68 4.32
N TRP A 312 -2.66 -8.81 4.41
CA TRP A 312 -3.18 -10.05 5.00
C TRP A 312 -2.51 -10.42 6.32
N ARG A 313 -1.58 -9.58 6.79
CA ARG A 313 -0.77 -9.87 7.98
C ARG A 313 -1.30 -9.14 9.20
N SER A 314 -1.34 -9.85 10.32
CA SER A 314 -1.63 -9.28 11.63
C SER A 314 -0.53 -9.65 12.62
N ASP A 315 -0.29 -8.80 13.61
CA ASP A 315 0.53 -9.19 14.77
C ASP A 315 -0.04 -8.63 16.07
N PHE A 316 0.55 -9.06 17.19
CA PHE A 316 0.07 -8.72 18.53
C PHE A 316 1.27 -8.27 19.36
N PRO A 317 1.68 -6.99 19.24
CA PRO A 317 2.91 -6.50 19.85
C PRO A 317 2.82 -6.38 21.37
N ARG A 318 1.60 -6.41 21.93
CA ARG A 318 1.31 -6.40 23.37
C ARG A 318 0.10 -7.30 23.63
N ALA A 319 -0.10 -7.73 24.88
CA ALA A 319 -1.19 -8.64 25.26
C ALA A 319 -2.58 -8.13 24.85
N ASP A 320 -2.81 -6.82 24.98
CA ASP A 320 -4.09 -6.17 24.68
C ASP A 320 -3.99 -5.19 23.50
N VAL A 321 -3.08 -5.44 22.56
CA VAL A 321 -2.98 -4.66 21.32
C VAL A 321 -2.78 -5.60 20.14
N ALA A 322 -3.59 -5.43 19.10
CA ALA A 322 -3.40 -6.05 17.80
C ALA A 322 -2.92 -4.98 16.81
N ARG A 323 -2.10 -5.35 15.82
CA ARG A 323 -1.95 -4.57 14.58
C ARG A 323 -2.67 -5.30 13.46
N ILE A 324 -3.77 -4.72 13.00
CA ILE A 324 -4.65 -5.24 11.94
C ILE A 324 -4.91 -4.08 10.97
N SER A 325 -4.92 -4.36 9.67
CA SER A 325 -4.98 -3.33 8.62
C SER A 325 -3.94 -2.23 8.79
N TRP A 326 -2.76 -2.63 9.26
CA TRP A 326 -1.61 -1.76 9.51
C TRP A 326 -1.79 -0.76 10.67
N VAL A 327 -2.90 -0.81 11.41
CA VAL A 327 -3.19 0.10 12.53
C VAL A 327 -3.03 -0.64 13.85
N ALA A 328 -2.43 0.02 14.86
CA ALA A 328 -2.40 -0.48 16.23
C ALA A 328 -3.76 -0.23 16.92
N LEU A 329 -4.43 -1.33 17.28
CA LEU A 329 -5.77 -1.36 17.86
C LEU A 329 -5.68 -1.89 19.30
N PRO A 330 -6.05 -1.08 20.32
CA PRO A 330 -6.21 -1.60 21.67
C PRO A 330 -7.40 -2.56 21.75
N ARG A 331 -7.32 -3.53 22.64
CA ARG A 331 -8.43 -4.43 22.95
C ARG A 331 -9.55 -3.64 23.62
N THR A 332 -10.79 -3.88 23.21
CA THR A 332 -11.95 -3.30 23.88
C THR A 332 -12.32 -4.15 25.09
N ALA A 333 -12.79 -3.52 26.17
CA ALA A 333 -13.42 -4.26 27.26
C ALA A 333 -14.68 -4.97 26.72
N SER A 334 -14.75 -6.28 26.94
CA SER A 334 -15.90 -7.13 26.62
C SER A 334 -17.13 -6.79 27.44
#